data_AF-A0A3N9N3A5-F1
#
_entry.id   AF-A0A3N9N3A5-F1
#
_cell.length_a   1.000
_cell.length_b   1.000
_cell.length_c   1.000
_cell.angle_alpha   90.00
_cell.angle_beta   90.00
_cell.angle_gamma   90.00
#
_symmetry.space_group_name_H-M   'P 1'
#
loop_
_entity.id
_entity.type
_entity.pdbx_description
1 polymer ?
#
loop_
_entity_poly.entity_id
_entity_poly.type
_entity_poly.pdbx_seq_one_letter_code
_entity_poly.pdbx_strand_id
1 'polypeptide(L)'
;VMLLAIALADRYRYQIISGVVLLAILVISLLPVDIIGRMTSLTKPGADSSINQRSELLLGGIEMIQESFPFGVGPGNYRLYSMDYASKLAGGMISHNAFIDAFAEAGALGIFLYLGAIFMLYKTLKWRGRKLIPDNLGENLNVGFGAVLIGLTLAMAFLSAAEYPIFWMFYAMTALLPLVFRDSFGDQATQPVLAK
;
A
#
# COMPACT_ATOMS: atom_id res chain seq x y z
N VAL A 1 -4.09 -2.70 21.22
CA VAL A 1 -3.82 -4.14 21.47
C VAL A 1 -2.73 -4.32 22.53
N MET A 2 -1.54 -3.73 22.38
CA MET A 2 -0.43 -3.86 23.35
C MET A 2 -0.76 -3.32 24.76
N LEU A 3 -1.43 -2.17 24.87
CA LEU A 3 -1.88 -1.60 26.15
C LEU A 3 -2.96 -2.44 26.86
N LEU A 4 -3.78 -3.14 26.07
CA LEU A 4 -4.88 -3.98 26.57
C LEU A 4 -4.34 -5.28 27.17
N ALA A 5 -3.27 -5.82 26.59
CA ALA A 5 -2.54 -6.98 27.12
C ALA A 5 -1.82 -6.67 28.45
N ILE A 6 -1.23 -5.47 28.58
CA ILE A 6 -0.59 -5.01 29.82
C ILE A 6 -1.63 -4.78 30.93
N ALA A 7 -2.77 -4.17 30.59
CA ALA A 7 -3.84 -3.89 31.55
C ALA A 7 -4.49 -5.17 32.12
N LEU A 8 -4.53 -6.28 31.36
CA LEU A 8 -5.12 -7.55 31.82
C LEU A 8 -4.16 -8.39 32.69
N ALA A 9 -2.85 -8.16 32.60
CA ALA A 9 -1.81 -8.94 33.29
C ALA A 9 -1.39 -8.36 34.65
N ASP A 10 -1.79 -7.13 34.99
CA ASP A 10 -1.28 -6.40 36.16
C ASP A 10 -2.30 -6.33 37.33
N ARG A 11 -1.80 -6.29 38.57
CA ARG A 11 -2.60 -6.24 39.81
C ARG A 11 -3.41 -4.93 39.96
N TYR A 12 -3.12 -3.93 39.14
CA TYR A 12 -3.79 -2.62 39.10
C TYR A 12 -4.78 -2.46 37.93
N ARG A 13 -5.18 -3.57 37.29
CA ARG A 13 -6.05 -3.60 36.09
C ARG A 13 -7.26 -2.66 36.14
N TYR A 14 -7.97 -2.58 37.27
CA TYR A 14 -9.17 -1.74 37.38
C TYR A 14 -8.86 -0.23 37.40
N GLN A 15 -7.71 0.17 37.93
CA GLN A 15 -7.25 1.57 37.93
C GLN A 15 -6.77 2.00 36.53
N ILE A 16 -6.11 1.07 35.81
CA ILE A 16 -5.68 1.29 34.43
C ILE A 16 -6.90 1.37 33.49
N ILE A 17 -7.86 0.45 33.63
CA ILE A 17 -9.10 0.46 32.85
C ILE A 17 -9.89 1.74 33.12
N SER A 18 -10.06 2.15 34.39
CA SER A 18 -10.78 3.38 34.71
C SER A 18 -10.07 4.63 34.17
N GLY A 19 -8.73 4.67 34.23
CA GLY A 19 -7.94 5.76 33.63
C GLY A 19 -8.09 5.84 32.11
N VAL A 20 -8.05 4.70 31.41
CA VAL A 20 -8.25 4.64 29.95
C VAL A 20 -9.67 5.04 29.55
N VAL A 21 -10.67 4.59 30.30
CA VAL A 21 -12.08 4.95 30.06
C VAL A 21 -12.31 6.45 30.29
N LEU A 22 -11.79 7.00 31.37
CA LEU A 22 -11.87 8.45 31.65
C LEU A 22 -11.16 9.28 30.58
N LEU A 23 -9.98 8.84 30.15
CA LEU A 23 -9.24 9.49 29.05
C LEU A 23 -10.02 9.41 27.73
N ALA A 24 -10.61 8.26 27.41
CA ALA A 24 -11.43 8.11 26.21
C ALA A 24 -12.67 9.02 26.24
N ILE A 25 -13.36 9.11 27.39
CA ILE A 25 -14.52 10.01 27.58
C ILE A 25 -14.09 11.47 27.43
N LEU A 26 -12.96 11.87 28.03
CA LEU A 26 -12.43 13.22 27.93
C LEU A 26 -12.07 13.56 26.47
N VAL A 27 -11.37 12.66 25.79
CA VAL A 27 -11.02 12.82 24.37
C VAL A 27 -12.29 12.96 23.53
N ILE A 28 -13.27 12.08 23.70
CA ILE A 28 -14.55 12.15 22.95
C ILE A 28 -15.30 13.45 23.24
N SER A 29 -15.30 13.94 24.48
CA SER A 29 -15.99 15.17 24.87
C SER A 29 -15.32 16.44 24.32
N LEU A 30 -14.02 16.37 24.03
CA LEU A 30 -13.25 17.46 23.42
C LEU A 30 -13.20 17.36 21.88
N LEU A 31 -13.76 16.30 21.28
CA LEU A 31 -13.82 16.18 19.82
C LEU A 31 -14.81 17.21 19.25
N PRO A 32 -14.42 17.97 18.23
CA PRO A 32 -15.34 18.82 17.47
C PRO A 32 -16.52 18.02 16.94
N VAL A 33 -17.72 18.61 16.97
CA VAL A 33 -18.98 17.99 16.48
C VAL A 33 -18.85 17.53 15.03
N ASP A 34 -18.01 18.20 14.22
CA ASP A 34 -17.70 17.80 12.84
C ASP A 34 -17.04 16.42 12.73
N ILE A 35 -16.22 16.02 13.70
CA ILE A 35 -15.58 14.69 13.71
C ILE A 35 -16.63 13.61 14.02
N ILE A 36 -17.54 13.88 14.95
CA ILE A 36 -18.66 12.99 15.28
C ILE A 36 -19.63 12.86 14.08
N GLY A 37 -19.89 13.96 13.37
CA GLY A 37 -20.68 13.98 12.14
C GLY A 37 -20.05 13.13 11.03
N ARG A 38 -18.72 13.19 10.85
CA ARG A 38 -18.00 12.32 9.91
C ARG A 38 -18.08 10.85 10.31
N MET A 39 -17.93 10.52 11.59
CA MET A 39 -18.05 9.14 12.08
C MET A 39 -19.46 8.55 11.85
N THR A 40 -20.50 9.36 12.00
CA THR A 40 -21.89 8.95 11.73
C THR A 40 -22.22 8.90 10.24
N SER A 41 -21.48 9.63 9.38
CA SER A 41 -21.60 9.48 7.92
C SER A 41 -21.02 8.17 7.39
N LEU A 42 -20.02 7.59 8.08
CA LEU A 42 -19.44 6.29 7.71
C LEU A 42 -20.41 5.11 7.87
N THR A 43 -21.42 5.23 8.75
CA THR A 43 -22.43 4.18 8.98
C THR A 43 -23.63 4.29 8.04
N LYS A 44 -23.71 5.34 7.20
CA LYS A 44 -24.77 5.53 6.21
C LYS A 44 -24.20 5.39 4.79
N PRO A 45 -24.56 4.34 4.04
CA PRO A 45 -24.17 4.20 2.64
C PRO A 45 -24.55 5.46 1.84
N GLY A 46 -23.57 6.08 1.17
CA GLY A 46 -23.78 7.27 0.34
C GLY A 46 -23.75 8.62 1.08
N ALA A 47 -23.61 8.65 2.41
CA ALA A 47 -23.52 9.92 3.16
C ALA A 47 -22.09 10.49 3.24
N ASP A 48 -21.06 9.67 3.01
CA ASP A 48 -19.67 10.12 3.01
C ASP A 48 -19.25 10.61 1.61
N SER A 49 -19.08 11.92 1.49
CA SER A 49 -18.58 12.59 0.29
C SER A 49 -17.28 11.99 -0.25
N SER A 50 -16.40 11.50 0.61
CA SER A 50 -15.08 10.96 0.24
C SER A 50 -15.20 9.60 -0.46
N ILE A 51 -16.13 8.75 0.00
CA ILE A 51 -16.36 7.43 -0.58
C ILE A 51 -17.04 7.57 -1.95
N ASN A 52 -18.03 8.45 -2.05
CA ASN A 52 -18.73 8.72 -3.31
C ASN A 52 -17.76 9.27 -4.36
N GLN A 53 -16.91 10.23 -3.97
CA GLN A 53 -15.89 10.80 -4.85
C GLN A 53 -14.93 9.74 -5.40
N ARG A 54 -14.38 8.87 -4.55
CA ARG A 54 -13.49 7.79 -5.00
C ARG A 54 -14.20 6.79 -5.90
N SER A 55 -15.45 6.48 -5.60
CA SER A 55 -16.24 5.54 -6.41
C SER A 55 -16.50 6.09 -7.80
N GLU A 56 -16.85 7.37 -7.91
CA GLU A 56 -17.07 8.03 -9.19
C GLU A 56 -15.77 8.14 -10.00
N LEU A 57 -14.65 8.48 -9.37
CA LEU A 57 -13.34 8.48 -10.04
C LEU A 57 -12.97 7.07 -10.52
N LEU A 58 -13.14 6.04 -9.69
CA LEU A 58 -12.86 4.66 -10.09
C LEU A 58 -13.68 4.24 -11.31
N LEU A 59 -14.99 4.53 -11.31
CA LEU A 59 -15.89 4.22 -12.43
C LEU A 59 -15.51 5.01 -13.69
N GLY A 60 -15.25 6.31 -13.56
CA GLY A 60 -14.79 7.14 -14.68
C GLY A 60 -13.44 6.66 -15.24
N GLY A 61 -12.56 6.15 -14.38
CA GLY A 61 -11.31 5.54 -14.83
C GLY A 61 -11.51 4.25 -15.62
N ILE A 62 -12.50 3.44 -15.26
CA ILE A 62 -12.87 2.25 -16.03
C ILE A 62 -13.42 2.64 -17.41
N GLU A 63 -14.27 3.67 -17.47
CA GLU A 63 -14.81 4.19 -18.74
C GLU A 63 -13.68 4.73 -19.64
N MET A 64 -12.76 5.51 -19.07
CA MET A 64 -11.55 5.98 -19.76
C MET A 64 -10.70 4.83 -20.32
N ILE A 65 -10.52 3.74 -19.56
CA ILE A 65 -9.83 2.53 -20.04
C ILE A 65 -10.57 1.91 -21.22
N GLN A 66 -11.89 1.81 -21.16
CA GLN A 66 -12.70 1.19 -22.23
C GLN A 66 -12.60 1.96 -23.53
N GLU A 67 -12.61 3.30 -23.48
CA GLU A 67 -12.54 4.14 -24.67
C GLU A 67 -11.12 4.27 -25.25
N SER A 68 -10.10 4.20 -24.40
CA SER A 68 -8.69 4.36 -24.80
C SER A 68 -7.92 3.04 -24.98
N PHE A 69 -8.60 1.90 -24.84
CA PHE A 69 -7.98 0.60 -25.03
C PHE A 69 -7.46 0.42 -26.49
N PRO A 70 -6.27 -0.17 -26.71
CA PRO A 70 -5.33 -0.72 -25.72
C PRO A 70 -4.22 0.24 -25.27
N PHE A 71 -4.17 1.47 -25.79
CA PHE A 71 -2.99 2.33 -25.65
C PHE A 71 -3.05 3.28 -24.45
N GLY A 72 -4.23 3.56 -23.92
CA GLY A 72 -4.44 4.54 -22.87
C GLY A 72 -4.51 5.97 -23.40
N VAL A 73 -4.83 6.91 -22.53
CA VAL A 73 -4.98 8.35 -22.86
C VAL A 73 -3.67 9.14 -22.78
N GLY A 74 -2.58 8.53 -22.33
CA GLY A 74 -1.26 9.15 -22.15
C GLY A 74 -0.95 9.56 -20.70
N PRO A 75 0.34 9.67 -20.32
CA PRO A 75 0.74 9.98 -18.94
C PRO A 75 0.24 11.34 -18.44
N GLY A 76 -0.31 11.37 -17.23
CA GLY A 76 -0.88 12.55 -16.58
C GLY A 76 -2.25 12.99 -17.11
N ASN A 77 -2.78 12.34 -18.16
CA ASN A 77 -4.03 12.74 -18.79
C ASN A 77 -5.27 12.23 -18.05
N TYR A 78 -5.14 11.27 -17.12
CA TYR A 78 -6.25 10.89 -16.27
C TYR A 78 -6.80 12.12 -15.54
N ARG A 79 -5.88 12.91 -14.97
CA ARG A 79 -6.19 14.13 -14.23
C ARG A 79 -6.86 15.18 -15.12
N LEU A 80 -6.43 15.28 -16.38
CA LEU A 80 -6.95 16.25 -17.34
C LEU A 80 -8.38 15.93 -17.76
N TYR A 81 -8.64 14.65 -18.05
CA TYR A 81 -9.94 14.17 -18.51
C TYR A 81 -10.89 13.76 -17.38
N SER A 82 -10.49 13.94 -16.11
CA SER A 82 -11.30 13.50 -14.96
C SER A 82 -12.69 14.14 -14.92
N MET A 83 -12.88 15.34 -15.50
CA MET A 83 -14.21 15.98 -15.60
C MET A 83 -15.14 15.27 -16.58
N ASP A 84 -14.59 14.76 -17.68
CA ASP A 84 -15.37 14.13 -18.74
C ASP A 84 -15.95 12.80 -18.25
N TYR A 85 -15.18 12.08 -17.43
CA TYR A 85 -15.55 10.76 -16.92
C TYR A 85 -16.07 10.75 -15.48
N ALA A 86 -15.92 11.84 -14.72
CA ALA A 86 -16.46 12.00 -13.38
C ALA A 86 -17.13 13.37 -13.21
N SER A 87 -18.12 13.64 -14.08
CA SER A 87 -18.81 14.93 -14.25
C SER A 87 -19.47 15.54 -13.01
N LYS A 88 -19.70 14.73 -11.97
CA LYS A 88 -20.26 15.17 -10.68
C LYS A 88 -19.21 15.75 -9.73
N LEU A 89 -17.94 15.70 -10.11
CA LEU A 89 -16.83 16.14 -9.30
C LEU A 89 -16.05 17.28 -9.94
N ALA A 90 -15.20 17.94 -9.14
CA ALA A 90 -14.26 18.92 -9.66
C ALA A 90 -13.22 18.25 -10.58
N GLY A 91 -12.77 18.98 -11.59
CA GLY A 91 -11.72 18.52 -12.49
C GLY A 91 -10.35 18.49 -11.85
N GLY A 92 -9.42 17.82 -12.51
CA GLY A 92 -8.05 17.75 -12.02
C GLY A 92 -7.86 16.74 -10.90
N MET A 93 -8.64 15.66 -10.88
CA MET A 93 -8.57 14.62 -9.85
C MET A 93 -8.02 13.31 -10.39
N ILE A 94 -7.42 12.52 -9.50
CA ILE A 94 -6.79 11.22 -9.78
C ILE A 94 -7.68 10.10 -9.27
N SER A 95 -7.55 8.89 -9.82
CA SER A 95 -8.42 7.76 -9.44
C SER A 95 -8.29 7.33 -7.97
N HIS A 96 -7.18 7.72 -7.32
CA HIS A 96 -6.74 7.14 -6.06
C HIS A 96 -6.53 5.62 -6.16
N ASN A 97 -6.16 5.12 -7.34
CA ASN A 97 -5.85 3.72 -7.57
C ASN A 97 -4.78 3.60 -8.65
N ALA A 98 -3.55 3.28 -8.24
CA ALA A 98 -2.40 3.21 -9.13
C ALA A 98 -2.59 2.24 -10.30
N PHE A 99 -3.41 1.19 -10.14
CA PHE A 99 -3.68 0.22 -11.20
C PHE A 99 -4.62 0.80 -12.26
N ILE A 100 -5.63 1.56 -11.85
CA ILE A 100 -6.52 2.27 -12.77
C ILE A 100 -5.76 3.38 -13.48
N ASP A 101 -4.95 4.17 -12.76
CA ASP A 101 -4.12 5.22 -13.40
C ASP A 101 -3.16 4.60 -14.42
N ALA A 102 -2.43 3.54 -14.05
CA ALA A 102 -1.48 2.88 -14.96
C ALA A 102 -2.17 2.30 -16.21
N PHE A 103 -3.39 1.77 -16.07
CA PHE A 103 -4.12 1.21 -17.21
C PHE A 103 -4.77 2.31 -18.06
N ALA A 104 -5.41 3.30 -17.44
CA ALA A 104 -6.05 4.41 -18.14
C ALA A 104 -5.04 5.25 -18.93
N GLU A 105 -3.87 5.52 -18.35
CA GLU A 105 -2.87 6.41 -18.98
C GLU A 105 -1.89 5.69 -19.89
N ALA A 106 -1.38 4.52 -19.49
CA ALA A 106 -0.35 3.78 -20.23
C ALA A 106 -0.90 2.52 -20.93
N GLY A 107 -2.21 2.30 -20.87
CA GLY A 107 -2.88 1.23 -21.59
C GLY A 107 -2.53 -0.16 -21.08
N ALA A 108 -2.85 -1.16 -21.91
CA ALA A 108 -2.62 -2.56 -21.63
C ALA A 108 -1.12 -2.83 -21.38
N LEU A 109 -0.24 -2.27 -22.21
CA LEU A 109 1.21 -2.46 -22.06
C LEU A 109 1.70 -1.91 -20.71
N GLY A 110 1.25 -0.70 -20.33
CA GLY A 110 1.62 -0.08 -19.06
C GLY A 110 1.23 -0.93 -17.87
N ILE A 111 -0.03 -1.36 -17.79
CA ILE A 111 -0.50 -2.18 -16.66
C ILE A 111 0.19 -3.54 -16.62
N PHE A 112 0.48 -4.17 -17.77
CA PHE A 112 1.21 -5.43 -17.81
C PHE A 112 2.65 -5.28 -17.29
N LEU A 113 3.37 -4.23 -17.70
CA LEU A 113 4.72 -3.96 -17.20
C LEU A 113 4.70 -3.63 -15.70
N TYR A 114 3.69 -2.88 -15.24
CA TYR A 114 3.55 -2.52 -13.84
C TYR A 114 3.28 -3.75 -12.95
N LEU A 115 2.31 -4.58 -13.32
CA LEU A 115 2.03 -5.84 -12.63
C LEU A 115 3.22 -6.82 -12.73
N GLY A 116 3.90 -6.84 -13.88
CA GLY A 116 5.12 -7.61 -14.09
C GLY A 116 6.24 -7.19 -13.14
N ALA A 117 6.44 -5.89 -12.92
CA ALA A 117 7.41 -5.37 -11.97
C ALA A 117 7.11 -5.84 -10.54
N ILE A 118 5.86 -5.70 -10.10
CA ILE A 118 5.41 -6.19 -8.79
C ILE A 118 5.65 -7.71 -8.66
N PHE A 119 5.25 -8.48 -9.68
CA PHE A 119 5.45 -9.93 -9.70
C PHE A 119 6.95 -10.31 -9.61
N MET A 120 7.83 -9.60 -10.31
CA MET A 120 9.27 -9.84 -10.27
C MET A 120 9.87 -9.56 -8.88
N LEU A 121 9.32 -8.61 -8.11
CA LEU A 121 9.72 -8.39 -6.72
C LEU A 121 9.35 -9.58 -5.83
N TYR A 122 8.10 -10.06 -5.92
CA TYR A 122 7.66 -11.25 -5.17
C TYR A 122 8.51 -12.47 -5.53
N LYS A 123 8.82 -12.66 -6.82
CA LYS A 123 9.70 -13.74 -7.27
C LYS A 123 11.12 -13.58 -6.71
N THR A 124 11.67 -12.37 -6.70
CA THR A 124 13.02 -12.10 -6.18
C THR A 124 13.10 -12.45 -4.69
N LEU A 125 12.14 -11.98 -3.89
CA LEU A 125 12.08 -12.29 -2.45
C LEU A 125 11.91 -13.79 -2.18
N LYS A 126 10.98 -14.46 -2.88
CA LYS A 126 10.70 -15.88 -2.66
C LYS A 126 11.85 -16.80 -3.08
N TRP A 127 12.50 -16.53 -4.21
CA TRP A 127 13.45 -17.46 -4.83
C TRP A 127 14.91 -17.14 -4.52
N ARG A 128 15.29 -15.86 -4.48
CA ARG A 128 16.68 -15.43 -4.34
C ARG A 128 17.02 -15.11 -2.89
N GLY A 129 16.11 -14.46 -2.17
CA GLY A 129 16.33 -14.13 -0.77
C GLY A 129 16.55 -15.34 0.13
N ARG A 130 15.95 -16.49 -0.17
CA ARG A 130 16.14 -17.74 0.59
C ARG A 130 17.44 -18.49 0.27
N LYS A 131 18.09 -18.18 -0.86
CA LYS A 131 19.28 -18.89 -1.33
C LYS A 131 20.58 -18.13 -1.13
N LEU A 132 20.51 -16.82 -0.98
CA LEU A 132 21.68 -15.93 -1.02
C LEU A 132 22.12 -15.41 0.36
N ILE A 133 21.28 -15.55 1.38
CA ILE A 133 21.55 -15.00 2.70
C ILE A 133 21.54 -16.16 3.70
N PRO A 134 22.68 -16.49 4.32
CA PRO A 134 22.74 -17.46 5.40
C PRO A 134 21.87 -17.02 6.59
N ASP A 135 21.49 -17.98 7.44
CA ASP A 135 20.95 -17.77 8.78
C ASP A 135 19.57 -17.07 8.89
N ASN A 136 19.19 -16.82 10.16
CA ASN A 136 17.98 -16.10 10.57
C ASN A 136 17.90 -14.67 9.99
N LEU A 137 19.02 -14.05 9.61
CA LEU A 137 19.04 -12.71 9.01
C LEU A 137 18.38 -12.70 7.63
N GLY A 138 18.69 -13.69 6.79
CA GLY A 138 18.08 -13.84 5.48
C GLY A 138 16.58 -14.08 5.55
N GLU A 139 16.16 -14.91 6.49
CA GLU A 139 14.74 -15.16 6.74
C GLU A 139 14.02 -13.90 7.23
N ASN A 140 14.57 -13.20 8.23
CA ASN A 140 14.01 -11.95 8.76
C ASN A 140 13.91 -10.84 7.70
N LEU A 141 14.93 -10.69 6.85
CA LEU A 141 14.90 -9.71 5.75
C LEU A 141 13.84 -10.06 4.71
N ASN A 142 13.71 -11.33 4.33
CA ASN A 142 12.65 -11.75 3.40
C ASN A 142 11.25 -11.51 3.97
N VAL A 143 11.04 -11.79 5.26
CA VAL A 143 9.77 -11.54 5.94
C VAL A 143 9.49 -10.04 5.98
N GLY A 144 10.48 -9.22 6.36
CA GLY A 144 10.34 -7.76 6.43
C GLY A 144 10.05 -7.11 5.08
N PHE A 145 10.86 -7.40 4.07
CA PHE A 145 10.64 -6.88 2.71
C PHE A 145 9.36 -7.43 2.10
N GLY A 146 9.00 -8.69 2.37
CA GLY A 146 7.74 -9.28 1.94
C GLY A 146 6.54 -8.55 2.54
N ALA A 147 6.56 -8.25 3.84
CA ALA A 147 5.52 -7.49 4.52
C ALA A 147 5.37 -6.07 3.95
N VAL A 148 6.49 -5.40 3.68
CA VAL A 148 6.48 -4.07 3.04
C VAL A 148 5.93 -4.15 1.62
N LEU A 149 6.32 -5.13 0.82
CA LEU A 149 5.81 -5.30 -0.55
C LEU A 149 4.30 -5.52 -0.57
N ILE A 150 3.78 -6.35 0.35
CA ILE A 150 2.34 -6.56 0.52
C ILE A 150 1.66 -5.25 0.92
N GLY A 151 2.20 -4.54 1.92
CA GLY A 151 1.67 -3.26 2.38
C GLY A 151 1.63 -2.21 1.27
N LEU A 152 2.71 -2.08 0.49
CA LEU A 152 2.77 -1.19 -0.67
C LEU A 152 1.77 -1.61 -1.75
N THR A 153 1.65 -2.91 -2.06
CA THR A 153 0.68 -3.41 -3.06
C THR A 153 -0.75 -3.09 -2.67
N LEU A 154 -1.10 -3.28 -1.39
CA LEU A 154 -2.42 -2.92 -0.88
C LEU A 154 -2.62 -1.41 -0.88
N ALA A 155 -1.64 -0.63 -0.45
CA ALA A 155 -1.72 0.83 -0.45
C ALA A 155 -1.93 1.40 -1.86
N MET A 156 -1.34 0.78 -2.89
CA MET A 156 -1.52 1.15 -4.29
C MET A 156 -2.95 1.00 -4.81
N ALA A 157 -3.79 0.18 -4.18
CA ALA A 157 -5.22 0.11 -4.52
C ALA A 157 -6.01 1.34 -4.05
N PHE A 158 -5.44 2.16 -3.14
CA PHE A 158 -6.06 3.33 -2.54
C PHE A 158 -5.27 4.63 -2.76
N LEU A 159 -4.13 4.55 -3.44
CA LEU A 159 -3.25 5.65 -3.75
C LEU A 159 -2.87 5.58 -5.22
N SER A 160 -2.70 6.73 -5.86
CA SER A 160 -2.09 6.87 -7.18
C SER A 160 -0.56 6.74 -7.11
N ALA A 161 -0.08 5.69 -6.43
CA ALA A 161 1.32 5.59 -6.03
C ALA A 161 2.29 5.18 -7.15
N ALA A 162 1.80 4.92 -8.36
CA ALA A 162 2.66 4.75 -9.53
C ALA A 162 3.56 5.98 -9.77
N GLU A 163 3.09 7.16 -9.37
CA GLU A 163 3.85 8.42 -9.45
C GLU A 163 4.80 8.66 -8.25
N TYR A 164 4.62 7.94 -7.14
CA TYR A 164 5.45 8.16 -5.95
C TYR A 164 6.80 7.43 -6.07
N PRO A 165 7.93 8.13 -5.83
CA PRO A 165 9.27 7.52 -5.89
C PRO A 165 9.48 6.34 -4.93
N ILE A 166 8.68 6.26 -3.86
CA ILE A 166 8.83 5.24 -2.80
C ILE A 166 8.69 3.82 -3.35
N PHE A 167 7.73 3.58 -4.25
CA PHE A 167 7.55 2.27 -4.88
C PHE A 167 8.79 1.89 -5.69
N TRP A 168 9.26 2.80 -6.55
CA TRP A 168 10.42 2.57 -7.41
C TRP A 168 11.73 2.45 -6.64
N MET A 169 11.87 3.19 -5.53
CA MET A 169 12.99 3.06 -4.61
C MET A 169 12.99 1.69 -3.92
N PHE A 170 11.84 1.24 -3.41
CA PHE A 170 11.70 -0.08 -2.82
C PHE A 170 11.94 -1.20 -3.84
N TYR A 171 11.49 -1.01 -5.09
CA TYR A 171 11.78 -1.90 -6.20
C TYR A 171 13.29 -2.03 -6.42
N ALA A 172 14.01 -0.91 -6.54
CA ALA A 172 15.45 -0.89 -6.73
C ALA A 172 16.19 -1.57 -5.57
N MET A 173 15.85 -1.23 -4.33
CA MET A 173 16.44 -1.85 -3.13
C MET A 173 16.28 -3.37 -3.14
N THR A 174 15.05 -3.85 -3.42
CA THR A 174 14.74 -5.28 -3.44
C THR A 174 15.44 -6.00 -4.60
N ALA A 175 15.51 -5.37 -5.77
CA ALA A 175 16.19 -5.90 -6.94
C ALA A 175 17.72 -6.00 -6.75
N LEU A 176 18.29 -5.11 -5.95
CA LEU A 176 19.73 -5.09 -5.63
C LEU A 176 20.13 -6.02 -4.47
N LEU A 177 19.19 -6.49 -3.65
CA LEU A 177 19.48 -7.44 -2.56
C LEU A 177 20.41 -8.60 -3.02
N PRO A 178 20.11 -9.33 -4.12
CA PRO A 178 20.98 -10.43 -4.55
C PRO A 178 22.43 -10.02 -4.86
N LEU A 179 22.65 -8.81 -5.36
CA LEU A 179 23.97 -8.29 -5.71
C LEU A 179 24.76 -7.96 -4.45
N VAL A 180 24.15 -7.19 -3.54
CA VAL A 180 24.79 -6.77 -2.28
C VAL A 180 25.21 -7.97 -1.43
N PHE A 181 24.33 -8.98 -1.32
CA PHE A 181 24.62 -10.18 -0.54
C PHE A 181 25.66 -11.08 -1.21
N ARG A 182 25.66 -11.17 -2.55
CA ARG A 182 26.71 -11.90 -3.27
C ARG A 182 28.09 -11.29 -3.05
N ASP A 183 28.22 -9.96 -3.09
CA ASP A 183 29.52 -9.30 -2.89
C ASP A 183 29.96 -9.35 -1.42
N SER A 184 29.01 -9.26 -0.48
CA SER A 184 29.32 -9.24 0.97
C SER A 184 29.60 -10.61 1.57
N PHE A 185 29.04 -11.69 0.99
CA PHE A 185 29.10 -13.06 1.56
C PHE A 185 29.54 -14.12 0.54
N GLY A 186 29.87 -13.75 -0.70
CA GLY A 186 30.21 -14.66 -1.79
C GLY A 186 31.37 -15.61 -1.49
N ASP A 187 32.35 -15.15 -0.71
CA ASP A 187 33.50 -15.98 -0.30
C ASP A 187 33.13 -17.00 0.80
N GLN A 188 32.08 -16.75 1.59
CA GLN A 188 31.61 -17.66 2.64
C GLN A 188 30.63 -18.73 2.12
N ALA A 189 29.96 -18.47 0.99
CA ALA A 189 28.97 -19.38 0.39
C ALA A 189 29.59 -20.61 -0.32
N THR A 190 30.91 -20.59 -0.56
CA THR A 190 31.65 -21.72 -1.18
C THR A 190 32.16 -22.77 -0.19
N GLN A 191 32.02 -22.56 1.12
CA GLN A 191 32.27 -23.64 2.07
C GLN A 191 30.98 -24.45 2.23
N PRO A 192 30.94 -25.74 1.82
CA PRO A 192 29.84 -26.59 2.21
C PRO A 192 29.78 -26.57 3.74
N VAL A 193 28.59 -26.35 4.29
CA VAL A 193 28.32 -26.50 5.72
C VAL A 193 28.60 -27.96 6.07
N LEU A 194 29.86 -28.26 6.37
CA LEU A 194 30.29 -29.53 6.93
C LEU A 194 29.95 -29.48 8.42
N ALA A 195 28.94 -30.26 8.76
CA ALA A 195 28.68 -30.89 10.06
C ALA A 195 28.78 -30.00 11.31
N LYS A 196 27.62 -29.68 11.88
CA LYS A 196 27.31 -29.99 13.29
C LYS A 196 25.87 -30.46 13.40
#